data_AF-A0A957U0K1-F1
#
_entry.id   AF-A0A957U0K1-F1
#
_cell.length_a   1.000
_cell.length_b   1.000
_cell.length_c   1.000
_cell.angle_alpha   90.00
_cell.angle_beta   90.00
_cell.angle_gamma   90.00
#
_symmetry.space_group_name_H-M   'P 1'
#
loop_
_entity.id
_entity.type
_entity.pdbx_description
1 polymer ?
#
loop_
_entity_poly.entity_id
_entity_poly.type
_entity_poly.pdbx_seq_one_letter_code
_entity_poly.pdbx_strand_id
1 'polypeptide(L)'
;VERGDSFAYLPRYRGEPYDLIYVAPPQYQDFWRKALLLIDSRPELLAPYGAVIVQIHPREDGPVELAHLEEYDRRKYGSVLLIFYAAKSDLAEENEGEDNAAEVNADTAEAATNGIQATE
;
A
#
# COMPACT_ATOMS: atom_id res chain seq x y z
N VAL A 1 24.62 -6.66 0.74
CA VAL A 1 24.48 -5.22 0.43
C VAL A 1 25.20 -4.96 -0.87
N GLU A 2 24.48 -4.71 -1.95
CA GLU A 2 25.08 -4.25 -3.20
C GLU A 2 25.32 -2.75 -3.15
N ARG A 3 26.47 -2.28 -3.68
CA ARG A 3 26.81 -0.86 -3.78
C ARG A 3 26.76 -0.45 -5.24
N GLY A 4 25.89 0.48 -5.60
CA GLY A 4 25.74 0.95 -6.97
C GLY A 4 24.58 1.93 -7.12
N ASP A 5 24.39 2.44 -8.34
CA ASP A 5 23.24 3.27 -8.69
C ASP A 5 21.97 2.41 -8.73
N SER A 6 21.03 2.69 -7.82
CA SER A 6 19.75 1.98 -7.74
C SER A 6 18.92 2.13 -9.01
N PHE A 7 19.03 3.24 -9.74
CA PHE A 7 18.33 3.43 -11.02
C PHE A 7 18.90 2.54 -12.13
N ALA A 8 20.18 2.18 -12.06
CA ALA A 8 20.78 1.23 -12.99
C ALA A 8 20.48 -0.23 -12.59
N TYR A 9 20.30 -0.47 -11.30
CA TYR A 9 20.05 -1.79 -10.72
C TYR A 9 18.59 -2.24 -10.89
N LEU A 10 17.64 -1.41 -10.45
CA LEU A 10 16.22 -1.75 -10.40
C LEU A 10 15.66 -2.28 -11.72
N PRO A 11 16.00 -1.76 -12.92
CA PRO A 11 15.50 -2.30 -14.20
C PRO A 11 16.04 -3.69 -14.56
N ARG A 12 17.20 -4.06 -14.00
CA ARG A 12 17.90 -5.32 -14.28
C ARG A 12 17.60 -6.40 -13.26
N TYR A 13 17.06 -6.04 -12.11
CA TYR A 13 16.71 -6.99 -11.08
C TYR A 13 15.70 -8.04 -11.57
N ARG A 14 16.00 -9.31 -11.28
CA ARG A 14 15.22 -10.51 -11.63
C ARG A 14 15.20 -11.52 -10.47
N GLY A 15 15.50 -11.08 -9.25
CA GLY A 15 15.48 -11.92 -8.05
C GLY A 15 14.08 -12.00 -7.43
N GLU A 16 14.04 -12.44 -6.18
CA GLU A 16 12.82 -12.51 -5.39
C GLU A 16 12.20 -11.12 -5.15
N PRO A 17 10.87 -10.99 -5.15
CA PRO A 17 10.21 -9.74 -4.79
C PRO A 17 10.60 -9.27 -3.37
N TYR A 18 10.51 -7.97 -3.12
CA TYR A 18 10.78 -7.38 -1.83
C TYR A 18 9.49 -7.23 -1.02
N ASP A 19 9.52 -7.60 0.27
CA ASP A 19 8.43 -7.29 1.21
C ASP A 19 8.41 -5.80 1.59
N LEU A 20 9.57 -5.13 1.52
CA LEU A 20 9.72 -3.73 1.87
C LEU A 20 10.73 -3.03 0.95
N ILE A 21 10.28 -1.97 0.28
CA ILE A 21 11.13 -1.09 -0.53
C ILE A 21 11.18 0.29 0.13
N TYR A 22 12.35 0.67 0.66
CA TYR A 22 12.56 1.97 1.28
C TYR A 22 13.26 2.95 0.33
N VAL A 23 12.58 4.04 -0.01
CA VAL A 23 13.03 5.06 -0.97
C VAL A 23 13.38 6.34 -0.23
N ALA A 24 14.68 6.58 -0.01
CA ALA A 24 15.21 7.79 0.63
C ALA A 24 16.32 8.45 -0.20
N PRO A 25 15.98 9.04 -1.35
CA PRO A 25 16.96 9.66 -2.24
C PRO A 25 17.47 11.00 -1.67
N PRO A 26 18.58 11.53 -2.22
CA PRO A 26 18.97 12.92 -2.01
C PRO A 26 17.81 13.89 -2.26
N GLN A 27 17.59 14.81 -1.33
CA GLN A 27 16.46 15.74 -1.36
C GLN A 27 16.62 16.83 -2.44
N TYR A 28 15.49 17.36 -2.87
CA TYR A 28 15.29 18.46 -3.82
C TYR A 28 15.75 18.16 -5.25
N GLN A 29 15.69 16.89 -5.67
CA GLN A 29 16.10 16.44 -7.01
C GLN A 29 15.00 15.65 -7.74
N ASP A 30 13.78 15.59 -7.19
CA ASP A 30 12.65 14.81 -7.71
C ASP A 30 12.94 13.31 -7.93
N PHE A 31 14.06 12.81 -7.41
CA PHE A 31 14.47 11.41 -7.53
C PHE A 31 13.50 10.45 -6.87
N TRP A 32 12.75 10.91 -5.87
CA TRP A 32 11.72 10.10 -5.23
C TRP A 32 10.61 9.75 -6.22
N ARG A 33 10.16 10.70 -7.06
CA ARG A 33 9.15 10.45 -8.10
C ARG A 33 9.69 9.48 -9.14
N LYS A 34 10.93 9.68 -9.58
CA LYS A 34 11.58 8.79 -10.54
C LYS A 34 11.70 7.35 -10.01
N ALA A 35 12.08 7.20 -8.73
CA ALA A 35 12.17 5.90 -8.09
C ALA A 35 10.79 5.26 -7.96
N LEU A 36 9.79 6.02 -7.51
CA LEU A 36 8.43 5.54 -7.34
C LEU A 36 7.80 5.10 -8.67
N LEU A 37 7.95 5.88 -9.74
CA LEU A 37 7.50 5.51 -11.09
C LEU A 37 8.20 4.25 -11.62
N LEU A 38 9.50 4.09 -11.32
CA LEU A 38 10.24 2.89 -11.73
C LEU A 38 9.73 1.64 -11.00
N ILE A 39 9.45 1.76 -9.70
CA ILE A 39 8.88 0.67 -8.91
C ILE A 39 7.46 0.35 -9.41
N ASP A 40 6.63 1.38 -9.62
CA ASP A 40 5.26 1.23 -10.14
C ASP A 40 5.23 0.53 -11.50
N SER A 41 6.16 0.85 -12.40
CA SER A 41 6.27 0.19 -13.72
C SER A 41 6.65 -1.29 -13.67
N ARG A 42 7.02 -1.81 -12.48
CA ARG A 42 7.52 -3.16 -12.26
C ARG A 42 6.86 -3.78 -11.02
N PRO A 43 5.57 -4.12 -11.09
CA PRO A 43 4.85 -4.70 -9.96
C PRO A 43 5.50 -5.99 -9.43
N GLU A 44 6.26 -6.72 -10.26
CA GLU A 44 7.00 -7.91 -9.84
C GLU A 44 8.12 -7.66 -8.82
N LEU A 45 8.49 -6.40 -8.57
CA LEU A 45 9.46 -6.04 -7.54
C LEU A 45 8.89 -6.08 -6.12
N LEU A 46 7.57 -5.98 -5.97
CA LEU A 46 6.90 -5.94 -4.68
C LEU A 46 6.23 -7.30 -4.42
N ALA A 47 6.51 -7.88 -3.27
CA ALA A 47 5.82 -9.09 -2.82
C ALA A 47 4.35 -8.77 -2.48
N PRO A 48 3.44 -9.77 -2.49
CA PRO A 48 2.09 -9.60 -1.96
C PRO A 48 2.10 -9.09 -0.51
N TYR A 49 1.24 -8.13 -0.20
CA TYR A 49 1.19 -7.39 1.08
C TYR A 49 2.48 -6.64 1.41
N GLY A 50 3.33 -6.41 0.41
CA GLY A 50 4.56 -5.63 0.53
C GLY A 50 4.28 -4.12 0.58
N ALA A 51 5.26 -3.37 1.08
CA ALA A 51 5.16 -1.92 1.21
C ALA A 51 6.30 -1.17 0.51
N VAL A 52 5.95 -0.03 -0.09
CA VAL A 52 6.92 0.97 -0.57
C VAL A 52 6.81 2.19 0.32
N ILE A 53 7.90 2.55 1.00
CA ILE A 53 7.95 3.73 1.88
C ILE A 53 8.85 4.77 1.25
N VAL A 54 8.28 5.94 0.96
CA VAL A 54 9.00 7.09 0.41
C VAL A 54 9.26 8.10 1.52
N GLN A 55 10.53 8.46 1.73
CA GLN A 55 10.93 9.51 2.67
C GLN A 55 11.39 10.75 1.90
N ILE A 56 10.69 11.88 2.07
CA ILE A 56 11.00 13.16 1.42
C ILE A 56 10.92 14.34 2.38
N HIS A 57 11.40 15.49 1.96
CA HIS A 57 11.02 16.75 2.59
C HIS A 57 9.58 17.11 2.19
N PRO A 58 8.71 17.61 3.09
CA PRO A 58 7.36 18.04 2.77
C PRO A 58 7.22 19.11 1.67
N ARG A 59 8.33 19.73 1.24
CA ARG A 59 8.37 20.73 0.17
C ARG A 59 8.49 20.12 -1.22
N GLU A 60 8.93 18.87 -1.29
CA GLU A 60 9.04 18.12 -2.54
C GLU A 60 7.75 17.37 -2.87
N ASP A 61 6.82 17.29 -1.92
CA ASP A 61 5.53 16.63 -2.12
C ASP A 61 4.80 17.22 -3.33
N GLY A 62 4.17 16.36 -4.10
CA GLY A 62 3.38 16.73 -5.26
C GLY A 62 2.81 15.51 -5.97
N PRO A 63 1.87 15.71 -6.89
CA PRO A 63 1.11 14.62 -7.49
C PRO A 63 2.01 13.67 -8.29
N VAL A 64 1.72 12.37 -8.20
CA VAL A 64 2.32 11.31 -9.02
C VAL A 64 1.19 10.38 -9.45
N GLU A 65 1.08 10.15 -10.75
CA GLU A 65 0.12 9.18 -11.29
C GLU A 65 0.75 7.79 -11.26
N LEU A 66 0.11 6.86 -10.56
CA LEU A 66 0.58 5.49 -10.35
C LEU A 66 -0.45 4.50 -10.88
N ALA A 67 0.02 3.52 -11.65
CA ALA A 67 -0.84 2.52 -12.26
C ALA A 67 -1.14 1.37 -11.29
N HIS A 68 -0.11 0.87 -10.58
CA HIS A 68 -0.14 -0.36 -9.80
C HIS A 68 -0.03 -0.14 -8.29
N LEU A 69 0.58 0.96 -7.88
CA LEU A 69 0.71 1.37 -6.50
C LEU A 69 -0.37 2.37 -6.10
N GLU A 70 -0.78 2.31 -4.84
CA GLU A 70 -1.70 3.25 -4.23
C GLU A 70 -1.21 3.66 -2.84
N GLU A 71 -1.36 4.95 -2.54
CA GLU A 71 -1.03 5.50 -1.23
C GLU A 71 -2.12 5.11 -0.23
N TYR A 72 -1.73 4.53 0.90
CA TYR A 72 -2.67 4.15 1.97
C TYR A 72 -2.40 4.87 3.30
N ASP A 73 -1.20 5.41 3.51
CA ASP A 73 -0.86 6.16 4.74
C ASP A 73 0.19 7.24 4.44
N ARG A 74 0.17 8.31 5.24
CA ARG A 74 1.20 9.36 5.24
C ARG A 74 1.48 9.84 6.66
N ARG A 75 2.75 9.99 7.00
CA ARG A 75 3.18 10.42 8.34
C ARG A 75 4.20 11.54 8.26
N LYS A 76 3.96 12.61 9.03
CA LYS A 76 4.84 13.78 9.08
C LYS A 76 5.52 13.90 10.43
N TYR A 77 6.85 13.99 10.42
CA TYR A 77 7.69 14.16 11.60
C TYR A 77 8.65 15.33 11.38
N GLY A 78 8.26 16.51 11.88
CA GLY A 78 9.03 17.75 11.64
C GLY A 78 9.19 18.04 10.14
N SER A 79 10.43 17.96 9.66
CA SER A 79 10.81 18.20 8.25
C SER A 79 10.90 16.91 7.42
N VAL A 80 10.41 15.79 7.93
CA VAL A 80 10.36 14.50 7.23
C VAL A 80 8.90 14.14 6.96
N LEU A 81 8.60 13.79 5.71
CA LEU A 81 7.35 13.19 5.29
C LEU A 81 7.63 11.75 4.83
N LEU A 82 6.91 10.80 5.43
CA LEU A 82 6.85 9.41 5.00
C LEU A 82 5.52 9.18 4.28
N ILE A 83 5.59 8.61 3.09
CA ILE A 83 4.41 8.25 2.30
C ILE A 83 4.49 6.74 2.05
N PHE A 84 3.40 6.04 2.38
CA PHE A 84 3.32 4.59 2.34
C PHE A 84 2.43 4.18 1.18
N TYR A 85 2.96 3.30 0.33
CA TYR A 85 2.26 2.75 -0.81
C TYR A 85 2.22 1.22 -0.72
N ALA A 86 1.13 0.64 -1.19
CA ALA A 86 0.95 -0.80 -1.36
C ALA A 86 0.46 -1.08 -2.79
N ALA A 87 0.46 -2.35 -3.20
CA ALA A 87 -0.15 -2.74 -4.46
C ALA A 87 -1.67 -2.53 -4.39
N LYS A 88 -2.26 -1.98 -5.45
CA LYS A 88 -3.72 -1.77 -5.55
C LYS A 88 -4.51 -3.06 -5.41
N SER A 89 -3.97 -4.17 -5.90
CA SER A 89 -4.56 -5.50 -5.76
C SER A 89 -4.77 -5.85 -4.29
N ASP A 90 -3.78 -5.57 -3.45
CA ASP A 90 -3.76 -6.02 -2.07
C ASP A 90 -4.71 -5.18 -1.21
N LEU A 91 -4.79 -3.88 -1.50
CA LEU A 91 -5.74 -2.98 -0.84
C LEU A 91 -7.21 -3.26 -1.25
N ALA A 92 -7.45 -3.76 -2.47
CA ALA A 92 -8.78 -4.13 -2.91
C ALA A 92 -9.31 -5.37 -2.16
N GLU A 93 -8.45 -6.37 -1.93
CA GLU A 93 -8.81 -7.60 -1.22
C GLU A 93 -9.17 -7.36 0.26
N GLU A 94 -8.57 -6.35 0.91
CA GLU A 94 -8.91 -5.99 2.30
C GLU A 94 -10.31 -5.39 2.43
N ASN A 95 -10.76 -4.63 1.43
CA ASN A 95 -12.08 -4.00 1.44
C ASN A 95 -13.23 -5.00 1.21
N GLU A 96 -13.01 -6.04 0.38
CA GLU A 96 -14.03 -7.08 0.12
C GLU A 96 -14.29 -8.00 1.33
N GLY A 97 -13.35 -8.07 2.28
CA GLY A 97 -13.50 -8.82 3.54
C GLY A 97 -14.38 -8.14 4.59
N GLU A 98 -14.46 -6.81 4.58
CA GLU A 98 -15.30 -6.03 5.49
C GLU A 98 -16.78 -6.00 5.04
N ASP A 99 -17.02 -5.93 3.73
CA ASP A 99 -18.37 -5.93 3.17
C ASP A 99 -19.07 -7.30 3.33
N ASN A 100 -18.34 -8.41 3.21
CA ASN A 100 -18.88 -9.76 3.45
C ASN A 100 -19.24 -10.00 4.94
N ALA A 101 -18.52 -9.37 5.88
CA ALA A 101 -18.85 -9.48 7.30
C ALA A 101 -20.14 -8.72 7.67
N ALA A 102 -20.50 -7.68 6.91
CA ALA A 102 -21.74 -6.94 7.14
C ALA A 102 -22.99 -7.71 6.69
N GLU A 103 -22.93 -8.48 5.60
CA GLU A 103 -24.08 -9.27 5.12
C GLU A 103 -24.41 -10.48 6.01
N VAL A 104 -23.41 -11.16 6.56
CA VAL A 104 -23.63 -12.36 7.43
C VAL A 104 -24.33 -12.00 8.75
N ASN A 105 -24.21 -10.76 9.23
CA ASN A 105 -24.84 -10.31 10.47
C ASN A 105 -26.32 -9.90 10.31
N ALA A 106 -26.79 -9.64 9.08
CA ALA A 106 -28.20 -9.26 8.84
C ALA A 106 -29.14 -10.48 8.89
N ASP A 107 -28.68 -11.66 8.44
CA ASP A 107 -29.53 -12.86 8.31
C ASP A 107 -29.71 -13.61 9.66
N THR A 108 -28.84 -13.37 10.65
CA THR A 108 -28.92 -14.03 11.96
C THR A 108 -29.92 -13.35 12.93
N ALA A 109 -30.29 -12.09 12.68
CA ALA A 109 -31.17 -11.32 13.57
C ALA A 109 -32.66 -11.67 13.44
N GLU A 110 -33.09 -12.25 12.32
CA GLU A 110 -34.53 -12.50 12.06
C GLU A 110 -35.04 -13.82 12.66
N ALA A 111 -34.16 -14.75 13.05
CA ALA A 111 -34.55 -16.04 13.64
C ALA A 111 -34.87 -15.97 15.15
N ALA A 112 -34.50 -14.90 15.86
CA ALA A 112 -34.60 -14.84 17.33
C ALA A 112 -35.94 -14.30 17.87
N THR A 113 -36.85 -13.79 17.04
CA THR A 113 -38.08 -13.12 17.51
C THR A 113 -39.33 -14.02 17.58
N ASN A 114 -39.34 -15.20 16.94
CA ASN A 114 -40.57 -16.02 16.84
C ASN A 114 -40.71 -17.17 17.86
N GLY A 115 -39.96 -17.16 18.96
CA GLY A 115 -39.84 -18.35 19.85
C GLY A 115 -40.59 -18.35 21.18
N ILE A 116 -41.24 -17.26 21.63
CA ILE A 116 -41.76 -17.19 23.01
C ILE A 116 -43.25 -16.81 23.02
N GLN A 117 -44.09 -17.79 22.70
CA GLN A 117 -45.50 -17.85 23.13
C GLN A 117 -45.78 -19.25 23.68
N ALA A 118 -46.61 -19.31 24.73
CA ALA A 118 -47.17 -20.46 25.45
C ALA A 118 -46.36 -21.02 26.64
N THR A 119 -46.77 -20.68 27.86
CA THR A 119 -47.67 -21.54 28.66
C THR A 119 -48.23 -20.77 29.87
N GLU A 120 -49.56 -20.77 29.99
CA GLU A 120 -50.34 -20.52 31.22
C GLU A 120 -50.35 -21.75 32.13
#